data_AF-A0A6S7FSQ6-F1
#
_entry.id   AF-A0A6S7FSQ6-F1
#
_cell.length_a   1.000
_cell.length_b   1.000
_cell.length_c   1.000
_cell.angle_alpha   90.00
_cell.angle_beta   90.00
_cell.angle_gamma   90.00
#
_symmetry.space_group_name_H-M   'P 1'
#
loop_
_entity.id
_entity.type
_entity.pdbx_description
1 polymer ?
#
loop_
_entity_poly.entity_id
_entity_poly.type
_entity_poly.pdbx_seq_one_letter_code
_entity_poly.pdbx_strand_id
1 'polypeptide(L)'
;MKLLQWIAKKRKLMTLYGALHPRSDIHRLYLPREKGGRGLISCEGCIRTEENSLGWYVKNSVEPLLQQVAKTGVIETERCETKENFKKKAVEELEKAWIDKKMYGQYNRDLGKEVDREKTWWWLKKGDLKPETEALLCAAQEQALRTNYVKFHIDRTVESPLCRLCGEKGEHITHLISECKKLAQKEYKRRHDNVARIASIRTKL
;
A
#
# COMPACT_ATOMS: atom_id res chain seq x y z
N MET A 1 -21.89 12.78 -3.29
CA MET A 1 -22.03 12.53 -1.84
C MET A 1 -22.26 11.04 -1.46
N LYS A 2 -23.12 10.28 -2.15
CA LYS A 2 -23.41 8.86 -1.81
C LYS A 2 -22.22 7.89 -1.97
N LEU A 3 -21.39 8.05 -3.00
CA LEU A 3 -20.26 7.14 -3.28
C LEU A 3 -19.18 7.18 -2.19
N LEU A 4 -18.77 8.38 -1.77
CA LEU A 4 -17.77 8.57 -0.71
C LEU A 4 -18.23 7.98 0.63
N GLN A 5 -19.52 8.12 0.96
CA GLN A 5 -20.10 7.49 2.15
C GLN A 5 -20.03 5.96 2.09
N TRP A 6 -20.31 5.38 0.93
CA TRP A 6 -20.21 3.92 0.73
C TRP A 6 -18.77 3.42 0.87
N ILE A 7 -17.80 4.09 0.24
CA ILE A 7 -16.37 3.76 0.35
C ILE A 7 -15.92 3.82 1.82
N ALA A 8 -16.30 4.88 2.53
CA ALA A 8 -15.98 5.02 3.94
C ALA A 8 -16.61 3.90 4.80
N LYS A 9 -17.87 3.53 4.53
CA LYS A 9 -18.56 2.43 5.22
C LYS A 9 -17.88 1.09 4.98
N LYS A 10 -17.44 0.81 3.74
CA LYS A 10 -16.70 -0.41 3.41
C LYS A 10 -15.36 -0.49 4.13
N ARG A 11 -14.59 0.60 4.18
CA ARG A 11 -13.33 0.63 4.95
C ARG A 11 -13.56 0.40 6.44
N LYS A 12 -14.60 1.01 7.04
CA LYS A 12 -14.98 0.74 8.44
C LYS A 12 -15.29 -0.74 8.68
N LEU A 13 -15.98 -1.39 7.74
CA LEU A 13 -16.28 -2.82 7.83
C LEU A 13 -15.01 -3.68 7.75
N MET A 14 -14.09 -3.35 6.84
CA MET A 14 -12.79 -4.03 6.76
C MET A 14 -11.99 -3.89 8.05
N THR A 15 -12.03 -2.71 8.67
CA THR A 15 -11.40 -2.49 9.97
C THR A 15 -12.05 -3.27 11.09
N LEU A 16 -13.39 -3.35 11.11
CA LEU A 16 -14.12 -4.16 12.09
C LEU A 16 -13.74 -5.64 12.02
N TYR A 17 -13.57 -6.17 10.82
CA TYR A 17 -13.16 -7.57 10.59
C TYR A 17 -11.64 -7.77 10.52
N GLY A 18 -10.83 -6.78 10.91
CA GLY A 18 -9.36 -6.92 10.96
C GLY A 18 -8.63 -6.93 9.61
N ALA A 19 -9.32 -6.89 8.47
CA ALA A 19 -8.73 -6.89 7.13
C ALA A 19 -8.03 -5.56 6.74
N LEU A 20 -8.22 -4.50 7.54
CA LEU A 20 -7.57 -3.20 7.36
C LEU A 20 -7.29 -2.54 8.71
N HIS A 21 -6.04 -2.18 8.98
CA HIS A 21 -5.72 -1.43 10.20
C HIS A 21 -6.32 0.00 10.13
N PRO A 22 -6.89 0.54 11.23
CA PRO A 22 -7.58 1.84 11.20
C PRO A 22 -6.72 3.02 10.72
N ARG A 23 -5.40 2.93 10.90
CA ARG A 23 -4.41 3.93 10.47
C ARG A 23 -3.65 3.53 9.21
N SER A 24 -4.05 2.48 8.49
CA SER A 24 -3.37 2.08 7.26
C SER A 24 -3.58 3.08 6.13
N ASP A 25 -2.66 3.06 5.17
CA ASP A 25 -2.70 3.96 4.03
C ASP A 25 -3.79 3.58 3.02
N ILE A 26 -4.52 4.58 2.53
CA ILE A 26 -5.60 4.38 1.55
C ILE A 26 -5.04 4.17 0.14
N HIS A 27 -3.93 4.81 -0.25
CA HIS A 27 -3.37 4.62 -1.59
C HIS A 27 -2.86 3.20 -1.76
N ARG A 28 -2.18 2.67 -0.74
CA ARG A 28 -1.73 1.27 -0.72
C ARG A 28 -2.87 0.27 -0.89
N LEU A 29 -4.06 0.58 -0.35
CA LEU A 29 -5.25 -0.27 -0.49
C LEU A 29 -5.61 -0.51 -1.97
N TYR A 30 -5.48 0.53 -2.80
CA TYR A 30 -5.85 0.46 -4.22
C TYR A 30 -4.68 0.19 -5.16
N LEU A 31 -3.44 0.26 -4.66
CA LEU A 31 -2.26 -0.03 -5.44
C LEU A 31 -2.21 -1.54 -5.80
N PRO A 32 -1.72 -1.92 -6.99
CA PRO A 32 -1.56 -3.32 -7.38
C PRO A 32 -0.64 -4.09 -6.42
N ARG A 33 -0.91 -5.39 -6.26
CA ARG A 33 -0.14 -6.27 -5.36
C ARG A 33 1.33 -6.40 -5.76
N GLU A 34 1.64 -6.41 -7.06
CA GLU A 34 3.01 -6.42 -7.59
C GLU A 34 3.83 -5.17 -7.27
N LYS A 35 3.16 -4.07 -6.89
CA LYS A 35 3.79 -2.81 -6.46
C LYS A 35 3.70 -2.60 -4.95
N GLY A 36 3.37 -3.65 -4.19
CA GLY A 36 3.28 -3.59 -2.73
C GLY A 36 1.95 -3.14 -2.16
N GLY A 37 0.94 -2.95 -3.00
CA GLY A 37 -0.42 -2.62 -2.59
C GLY A 37 -1.30 -3.82 -2.21
N ARG A 38 -2.58 -3.57 -1.94
CA ARG A 38 -3.57 -4.62 -1.58
C ARG A 38 -4.40 -5.10 -2.78
N GLY A 39 -4.35 -4.38 -3.91
CA GLY A 39 -5.00 -4.74 -5.16
C GLY A 39 -6.51 -4.54 -5.18
N LEU A 40 -7.10 -3.75 -4.27
CA LEU A 40 -8.52 -3.40 -4.39
C LEU A 40 -8.72 -2.41 -5.53
N ILE A 41 -9.86 -2.54 -6.20
CA ILE A 41 -10.23 -1.61 -7.26
C ILE A 41 -10.90 -0.39 -6.63
N SER A 42 -10.38 0.81 -6.91
CA SER A 42 -11.03 2.06 -6.50
C SER A 42 -12.26 2.33 -7.35
N CYS A 43 -13.42 2.55 -6.73
CA CYS A 43 -14.63 2.94 -7.47
C CYS A 43 -14.44 4.25 -8.23
N GLU A 44 -13.74 5.21 -7.63
CA GLU A 44 -13.39 6.47 -8.29
C GLU A 44 -12.45 6.22 -9.48
N GLY A 45 -11.47 5.33 -9.30
CA GLY A 45 -10.56 4.91 -10.38
C GLY A 45 -11.31 4.25 -11.54
N CYS A 46 -12.32 3.41 -11.26
CA CYS A 46 -13.20 2.84 -12.29
C CYS A 46 -13.92 3.94 -13.07
N ILE A 47 -14.60 4.86 -12.37
CA ILE A 47 -15.35 5.94 -13.02
C ILE A 47 -14.44 6.76 -13.92
N ARG A 48 -13.30 7.22 -13.39
CA ARG A 48 -12.32 8.00 -14.17
C ARG A 48 -11.77 7.24 -15.38
N THR A 49 -11.57 5.93 -15.24
CA THR A 49 -11.13 5.08 -16.35
C THR A 49 -12.19 4.96 -17.44
N GLU A 50 -13.47 4.81 -17.07
CA GLU A 50 -14.57 4.74 -18.03
C GLU A 50 -14.85 6.10 -18.68
N GLU A 51 -14.78 7.22 -17.92
CA GLU A 51 -14.84 8.58 -18.47
C GLU A 51 -13.73 8.80 -19.51
N ASN A 52 -12.49 8.43 -19.18
CA ASN A 52 -11.38 8.49 -20.14
C ASN A 52 -11.63 7.60 -21.38
N SER A 53 -12.13 6.38 -21.18
CA SER A 53 -12.39 5.45 -22.30
C SER A 53 -13.47 5.98 -23.23
N LEU A 54 -14.53 6.58 -22.67
CA LEU A 54 -15.60 7.22 -23.43
C LEU A 54 -15.10 8.44 -24.19
N GLY A 55 -14.38 9.34 -23.52
CA GLY A 55 -13.78 10.52 -24.16
C GLY A 55 -12.79 10.14 -25.27
N TRP A 56 -11.99 9.09 -25.05
CA TRP A 56 -11.09 8.55 -26.07
C TRP A 56 -11.85 7.94 -27.25
N TYR A 57 -12.94 7.20 -27.01
CA TYR A 57 -13.77 6.64 -28.07
C TYR A 57 -14.42 7.73 -28.93
N VAL A 58 -15.03 8.74 -28.30
CA VAL A 58 -15.66 9.87 -28.97
C VAL A 58 -14.64 10.66 -29.80
N LYS A 59 -13.45 10.91 -29.23
CA LYS A 59 -12.34 11.61 -29.91
C LYS A 59 -11.89 10.91 -31.20
N ASN A 60 -11.87 9.58 -31.20
CA ASN A 60 -11.37 8.77 -32.32
C ASN A 60 -12.48 8.24 -33.23
N SER A 61 -13.74 8.63 -33.00
CA SER A 61 -14.86 8.14 -33.80
C SER A 61 -14.95 8.84 -35.16
N VAL A 62 -15.31 8.05 -36.17
CA VAL A 62 -15.60 8.53 -37.53
C VAL A 62 -17.07 8.95 -37.70
N GLU A 63 -17.93 8.67 -36.72
CA GLU A 63 -19.36 8.93 -36.83
C GLU A 63 -19.66 10.43 -36.73
N PRO A 64 -20.40 11.03 -37.69
CA PRO A 64 -20.68 12.47 -37.70
C PRO A 64 -21.35 12.98 -36.42
N LEU A 65 -22.25 12.19 -35.83
CA LEU A 65 -22.94 12.55 -34.59
C LEU A 65 -21.95 12.62 -33.40
N LEU A 66 -21.04 11.66 -33.28
CA LEU A 66 -20.05 11.64 -32.20
C LEU A 66 -19.02 12.76 -32.35
N GLN A 67 -18.67 13.13 -33.59
CA GLN A 67 -17.82 14.31 -33.84
C GLN A 67 -18.51 15.62 -33.42
N GLN A 68 -19.82 15.73 -33.60
CA GLN A 68 -20.57 16.89 -33.07
C GLN A 68 -20.60 16.88 -31.54
N VAL A 69 -20.82 15.72 -30.92
CA VAL A 69 -20.74 15.57 -29.45
C VAL A 69 -19.38 16.01 -28.92
N ALA A 70 -18.28 15.65 -29.58
CA ALA A 70 -16.95 16.13 -29.22
C ALA A 70 -16.85 17.67 -29.23
N LYS A 71 -17.44 18.32 -30.24
CA LYS A 71 -17.45 19.80 -30.36
C LYS A 71 -18.33 20.50 -29.32
N THR A 72 -19.38 19.85 -28.83
CA THR A 72 -20.24 20.41 -27.78
C THR A 72 -19.53 20.54 -26.42
N GLY A 73 -18.42 19.83 -26.22
CA GLY A 73 -17.67 19.85 -24.95
C GLY A 73 -18.38 19.16 -23.78
N VAL A 74 -19.50 18.47 -24.02
CA VAL A 74 -20.25 17.72 -22.98
C VAL A 74 -19.40 16.57 -22.40
N ILE A 75 -18.52 15.99 -23.21
CA ILE A 75 -17.56 14.96 -22.81
C ILE A 75 -16.16 15.56 -22.96
N GLU A 76 -15.35 15.50 -21.91
CA GLU A 76 -13.94 15.86 -22.00
C GLU A 76 -13.23 14.86 -22.92
N THR A 77 -12.63 15.34 -24.01
CA THR A 77 -11.97 14.50 -25.02
C THR A 77 -10.49 14.83 -25.22
N GLU A 78 -10.09 16.08 -24.96
CA GLU A 78 -8.74 16.56 -25.24
C GLU A 78 -7.66 15.75 -24.53
N ARG A 79 -7.84 15.54 -23.23
CA ARG A 79 -6.88 14.85 -22.35
C ARG A 79 -7.03 13.32 -22.35
N CYS A 80 -8.01 12.79 -23.07
CA CYS A 80 -8.26 11.36 -23.09
C CYS A 80 -7.23 10.61 -23.92
N GLU A 81 -6.80 9.48 -23.37
CA GLU A 81 -5.80 8.58 -23.95
C GLU A 81 -6.28 7.13 -23.90
N THR A 82 -5.48 6.21 -24.45
CA THR A 82 -5.83 4.79 -24.42
C THR A 82 -6.04 4.29 -23.00
N LYS A 83 -6.94 3.31 -22.82
CA LYS A 83 -7.30 2.77 -21.51
C LYS A 83 -6.07 2.22 -20.77
N GLU A 84 -5.15 1.61 -21.50
CA GLU A 84 -3.90 1.04 -20.99
C GLU A 84 -2.97 2.14 -20.44
N ASN A 85 -2.76 3.21 -21.20
CA ASN A 85 -1.90 4.32 -20.78
C ASN A 85 -2.48 5.05 -19.58
N PHE A 86 -3.79 5.31 -19.58
CA PHE A 86 -4.48 5.96 -18.48
C PHE A 86 -4.34 5.16 -17.17
N LYS A 87 -4.58 3.84 -17.24
CA LYS A 87 -4.40 2.93 -16.09
C LYS A 87 -2.97 2.92 -15.59
N LYS A 88 -1.99 2.89 -16.49
CA LYS A 88 -0.57 2.90 -16.14
C LYS A 88 -0.19 4.17 -15.37
N LYS A 89 -0.57 5.34 -15.89
CA LYS A 89 -0.32 6.63 -15.22
C LYS A 89 -1.02 6.72 -13.87
N ALA A 90 -2.29 6.30 -13.79
CA ALA A 90 -3.03 6.30 -12.53
C ALA A 90 -2.34 5.44 -11.45
N VAL A 91 -1.77 4.29 -11.84
CA VAL A 91 -1.00 3.44 -10.91
C VAL A 91 0.32 4.09 -10.50
N GLU A 92 1.04 4.74 -11.43
CA GLU A 92 2.29 5.46 -11.14
C GLU A 92 2.07 6.65 -10.21
N GLU A 93 1.01 7.44 -10.43
CA GLU A 93 0.59 8.53 -9.56
C GLU A 93 0.26 8.04 -8.15
N LEU A 94 -0.48 6.93 -8.06
CA LEU A 94 -0.87 6.31 -6.79
C LEU A 94 0.34 5.78 -6.02
N GLU A 95 1.26 5.11 -6.71
CA GLU A 95 2.52 4.61 -6.16
C GLU A 95 3.36 5.75 -5.62
N LYS A 96 3.54 6.82 -6.40
CA LYS A 96 4.25 8.02 -5.97
C LYS A 96 3.59 8.67 -4.76
N ALA A 97 2.27 8.84 -4.76
CA ALA A 97 1.52 9.41 -3.65
C ALA A 97 1.61 8.57 -2.36
N TRP A 98 1.84 7.26 -2.47
CA TRP A 98 2.13 6.39 -1.33
C TRP A 98 3.59 6.52 -0.85
N ILE A 99 4.55 6.45 -1.77
CA ILE A 99 5.99 6.51 -1.48
C ILE A 99 6.41 7.87 -0.92
N ASP A 100 5.82 8.96 -1.37
CA ASP A 100 6.17 10.33 -0.93
C ASP A 100 5.71 10.61 0.51
N LYS A 101 4.80 9.80 1.06
CA LYS A 101 4.39 9.95 2.46
C LYS A 101 5.55 9.61 3.39
N LYS A 102 5.90 10.57 4.25
CA LYS A 102 7.05 10.47 5.18
C LYS A 102 7.08 9.15 5.96
N MET A 103 5.98 8.73 6.58
CA MET A 103 5.95 7.49 7.38
C MET A 103 5.58 6.28 6.54
N TYR A 104 4.44 6.34 5.85
CA TYR A 104 3.87 5.21 5.09
C TYR A 104 4.76 4.69 3.95
N GLY A 105 5.48 5.61 3.29
CA GLY A 105 6.38 5.29 2.20
C GLY A 105 7.81 4.97 2.65
N GLN A 106 8.12 5.09 3.95
CA GLN A 106 9.50 4.94 4.45
C GLN A 106 10.10 3.59 4.08
N TYR A 107 9.36 2.49 4.27
CA TYR A 107 9.84 1.16 3.92
C TYR A 107 10.34 1.10 2.46
N ASN A 108 9.60 1.68 1.51
CA ASN A 108 9.99 1.67 0.09
C ASN A 108 11.23 2.52 -0.21
N ARG A 109 11.42 3.61 0.52
CA ARG A 109 12.58 4.50 0.36
C ARG A 109 13.83 3.90 0.98
N ASP A 110 13.66 3.14 2.06
CA ASP A 110 14.74 2.49 2.80
C ASP A 110 15.17 1.15 2.16
N LEU A 111 14.42 0.63 1.17
CA LEU A 111 14.83 -0.55 0.39
C LEU A 111 16.15 -0.27 -0.36
N GLY A 112 17.19 -1.02 0.00
CA GLY A 112 18.50 -0.93 -0.65
C GLY A 112 18.48 -1.28 -2.14
N LYS A 113 19.47 -0.79 -2.89
CA LYS A 113 19.59 -1.02 -4.33
C LYS A 113 19.79 -2.50 -4.71
N GLU A 114 20.36 -3.28 -3.80
CA GLU A 114 20.60 -4.73 -3.93
C GLU A 114 19.30 -5.56 -3.87
N VAL A 115 18.19 -4.96 -3.42
CA VAL A 115 16.93 -5.69 -3.19
C VAL A 115 16.13 -5.81 -4.49
N ASP A 116 15.78 -7.05 -4.83
CA ASP A 116 14.83 -7.34 -5.90
C ASP A 116 13.42 -6.84 -5.52
N ARG A 117 13.03 -5.70 -6.08
CA ARG A 117 11.76 -5.02 -5.77
C ARG A 117 10.54 -5.84 -6.18
N GLU A 118 10.64 -6.66 -7.22
CA GLU A 118 9.52 -7.51 -7.65
C GLU A 118 9.32 -8.67 -6.67
N LYS A 119 10.41 -9.36 -6.31
CA LYS A 119 10.36 -10.46 -5.34
C LYS A 119 9.96 -10.02 -3.94
N THR A 120 10.27 -8.77 -3.58
CA THR A 120 9.87 -8.16 -2.29
C THR A 120 8.36 -8.29 -2.04
N TRP A 121 7.54 -8.25 -3.08
CA TRP A 121 6.07 -8.29 -2.98
C TRP A 121 5.46 -9.67 -3.23
N TRP A 122 6.26 -10.72 -3.40
CA TRP A 122 5.73 -12.07 -3.65
C TRP A 122 4.81 -12.58 -2.55
N TRP A 123 5.04 -12.18 -1.30
CA TRP A 123 4.15 -12.57 -0.21
C TRP A 123 2.74 -11.97 -0.34
N LEU A 124 2.58 -10.82 -1.02
CA LEU A 124 1.27 -10.27 -1.36
C LEU A 124 0.65 -10.97 -2.57
N LYS A 125 1.47 -11.43 -3.52
CA LYS A 125 0.98 -12.01 -4.78
C LYS A 125 0.70 -13.51 -4.71
N LYS A 126 1.51 -14.23 -3.94
CA LYS A 126 1.55 -15.70 -3.86
C LYS A 126 1.39 -16.23 -2.44
N GLY A 127 1.47 -15.35 -1.43
CA GLY A 127 1.32 -15.78 -0.04
C GLY A 127 -0.14 -16.11 0.25
N ASP A 128 -0.36 -17.27 0.86
CA ASP A 128 -1.67 -17.64 1.40
C ASP A 128 -1.75 -17.16 2.86
N LEU A 129 -2.12 -15.88 3.02
CA LEU A 129 -2.24 -15.23 4.31
C LEU A 129 -3.69 -14.91 4.60
N LYS A 130 -4.11 -15.12 5.85
CA LYS A 130 -5.38 -14.60 6.35
C LYS A 130 -5.43 -13.07 6.18
N PRO A 131 -6.59 -12.48 5.85
CA PRO A 131 -6.71 -11.04 5.65
C PRO A 131 -6.20 -10.19 6.82
N GLU A 132 -6.37 -10.66 8.05
CA GLU A 132 -5.94 -10.00 9.28
C GLU A 132 -4.40 -10.00 9.40
N THR A 133 -3.76 -11.10 9.02
CA THR A 133 -2.30 -11.22 9.01
C THR A 133 -1.70 -10.29 7.95
N GLU A 134 -2.24 -10.29 6.73
CA GLU A 134 -1.82 -9.38 5.67
C GLU A 134 -1.99 -7.91 6.11
N ALA A 135 -3.13 -7.58 6.72
CA ALA A 135 -3.39 -6.23 7.23
C ALA A 135 -2.38 -5.79 8.30
N LEU A 136 -2.04 -6.68 9.24
CA LEU A 136 -1.07 -6.39 10.29
C LEU A 136 0.34 -6.18 9.73
N LEU A 137 0.76 -7.01 8.78
CA LEU A 137 2.05 -6.87 8.10
C LEU A 137 2.13 -5.57 7.31
N CYS A 138 1.07 -5.22 6.58
CA CYS A 138 0.98 -3.94 5.88
C CYS A 138 1.08 -2.76 6.85
N ALA A 139 0.32 -2.80 7.96
CA ALA A 139 0.35 -1.76 8.99
C ALA A 139 1.72 -1.59 9.64
N ALA A 140 2.46 -2.69 9.82
CA ALA A 140 3.83 -2.65 10.31
C ALA A 140 4.78 -1.93 9.33
N GLN A 141 4.74 -2.28 8.04
CA GLN A 141 5.55 -1.62 7.00
C GLN A 141 5.21 -0.14 6.83
N GLU A 142 3.95 0.22 7.05
CA GLU A 142 3.43 1.58 6.99
C GLU A 142 3.77 2.45 8.21
N GLN A 143 4.41 1.87 9.23
CA GLN A 143 4.56 2.50 10.56
C GLN A 143 3.22 2.96 11.17
N ALA A 144 2.12 2.28 10.83
CA ALA A 144 0.78 2.58 11.34
C ALA A 144 0.57 2.06 12.77
N LEU A 145 1.45 1.16 13.23
CA LEU A 145 1.48 0.65 14.59
C LEU A 145 2.04 1.72 15.55
N ARG A 146 1.44 1.83 16.75
CA ARG A 146 1.79 2.89 17.72
C ARG A 146 3.08 2.60 18.49
N THR A 147 4.22 2.79 17.82
CA THR A 147 5.53 2.78 18.46
C THR A 147 5.79 4.10 19.21
N ASN A 148 6.79 4.13 20.10
CA ASN A 148 7.17 5.37 20.81
C ASN A 148 7.59 6.47 19.85
N TYR A 149 8.23 6.13 18.72
CA TYR A 149 8.57 7.13 17.70
C TYR A 149 7.33 7.84 17.15
N VAL A 150 6.29 7.08 16.78
CA VAL A 150 5.00 7.61 16.33
C VAL A 150 4.33 8.42 17.44
N LYS A 151 4.28 7.87 18.66
CA LYS A 151 3.66 8.53 19.81
C LYS A 151 4.32 9.86 20.16
N PHE A 152 5.64 9.97 19.98
CA PHE A 152 6.41 11.18 20.27
C PHE A 152 6.22 12.25 19.18
N HIS A 153 6.48 11.89 17.91
CA HIS A 153 6.48 12.87 16.81
C HIS A 153 5.09 13.23 16.27
N ILE A 154 4.12 12.31 16.37
CA ILE A 154 2.77 12.49 15.81
C ILE A 154 1.77 12.75 16.93
N ASP A 155 1.60 11.78 17.83
CA ASP A 155 0.53 11.86 18.84
C ASP A 155 0.87 12.86 19.96
N ARG A 156 2.16 13.19 20.16
CA ARG A 156 2.68 13.99 21.30
C ARG A 156 2.20 13.47 22.67
N THR A 157 2.16 12.14 22.82
CA THR A 157 1.63 11.45 24.02
C THR A 157 2.70 10.85 24.92
N VAL A 158 3.97 10.93 24.53
CA VAL A 158 5.12 10.43 25.30
C VAL A 158 6.23 11.46 25.26
N GLU A 159 7.11 11.42 26.26
CA GLU A 159 8.21 12.38 26.44
C GLU A 159 9.46 12.04 25.63
N SER A 160 9.58 10.81 25.12
CA SER A 160 10.76 10.36 24.40
C SER A 160 10.42 9.42 23.24
N PRO A 161 11.09 9.55 22.07
CA PRO A 161 10.92 8.64 20.94
C PRO A 161 11.67 7.31 21.14
N LEU A 162 12.46 7.17 22.20
CA LEU A 162 13.36 6.04 22.41
C LEU A 162 12.61 4.73 22.64
N CYS A 163 13.26 3.64 22.23
CA CYS A 163 12.78 2.27 22.39
C CYS A 163 12.50 1.95 23.86
N ARG A 164 11.27 1.49 24.15
CA ARG A 164 10.85 1.11 25.50
C ARG A 164 11.63 -0.06 26.11
N LEU A 165 12.36 -0.82 25.28
CA LEU A 165 13.12 -2.00 25.72
C LEU A 165 14.60 -1.68 25.95
N CYS A 166 15.25 -1.00 25.00
CA CYS A 166 16.69 -0.73 25.09
C CYS A 166 17.04 0.70 25.49
N GLY A 167 16.15 1.68 25.28
CA GLY A 167 16.39 3.08 25.61
C GLY A 167 17.42 3.81 24.73
N GLU A 168 17.92 3.22 23.65
CA GLU A 168 19.07 3.76 22.91
C GLU A 168 18.75 4.39 21.56
N LYS A 169 17.86 3.76 20.79
CA LYS A 169 17.46 4.22 19.45
C LYS A 169 15.98 4.57 19.43
N GLY A 170 15.56 5.39 18.47
CA GLY A 170 14.14 5.66 18.21
C GLY A 170 13.35 4.36 17.97
N GLU A 171 12.18 4.23 18.58
CA GLU A 171 11.35 3.04 18.46
C GLU A 171 10.59 3.01 17.12
N HIS A 172 11.26 2.59 16.05
CA HIS A 172 10.60 2.25 14.80
C HIS A 172 10.25 0.76 14.74
N ILE A 173 9.39 0.39 13.78
CA ILE A 173 9.10 -1.02 13.51
C ILE A 173 10.35 -1.78 13.07
N THR A 174 11.19 -1.20 12.23
CA THR A 174 12.50 -1.77 11.84
C THR A 174 13.37 -2.01 13.07
N HIS A 175 13.45 -1.03 13.98
CA HIS A 175 14.19 -1.20 15.22
C HIS A 175 13.70 -2.40 16.04
N LEU A 176 12.39 -2.51 16.24
CA LEU A 176 11.79 -3.61 17.02
C LEU A 176 11.96 -4.99 16.37
N ILE A 177 11.93 -5.06 15.04
CA ILE A 177 11.99 -6.34 14.31
C ILE A 177 13.42 -6.82 14.08
N SER A 178 14.38 -5.92 13.89
CA SER A 178 15.73 -6.30 13.44
C SER A 178 16.91 -5.64 14.16
N GLU A 179 16.73 -4.58 14.94
CA GLU A 179 17.87 -3.81 15.48
C GLU A 179 17.94 -3.74 17.01
N CYS A 180 16.88 -4.14 17.72
CA CYS A 180 16.84 -4.01 19.17
C CYS A 180 17.70 -5.09 19.82
N LYS A 181 18.82 -4.67 20.44
CA LYS A 181 19.76 -5.59 21.12
C LYS A 181 19.12 -6.45 22.22
N LYS A 182 18.07 -5.95 22.88
CA LYS A 182 17.33 -6.69 23.92
C LYS A 182 16.52 -7.86 23.34
N LEU A 183 16.17 -7.80 22.05
CA LEU A 183 15.41 -8.83 21.35
C LEU A 183 16.31 -9.77 20.51
N ALA A 184 17.54 -9.34 20.20
CA ALA A 184 18.46 -10.07 19.31
C ALA A 184 18.73 -11.52 19.74
N GLN A 185 19.16 -11.73 20.98
CA GLN A 185 19.60 -13.06 21.44
C GLN A 185 18.45 -14.03 21.75
N LYS A 186 17.21 -13.56 21.80
CA LYS A 186 16.03 -14.37 22.11
C LYS A 186 15.10 -14.44 20.90
N GLU A 187 14.33 -13.39 20.68
CA GLU A 187 13.27 -13.37 19.66
C GLU A 187 13.84 -13.48 18.25
N TYR A 188 14.94 -12.77 17.95
CA TYR A 188 15.47 -12.76 16.59
C TYR A 188 16.08 -14.12 16.28
N LYS A 189 16.95 -14.62 17.18
CA LYS A 189 17.52 -15.97 17.09
C LYS A 189 16.42 -17.03 16.88
N ARG A 190 15.39 -17.03 17.72
CA ARG A 190 14.26 -17.98 17.61
C ARG A 190 13.57 -17.90 16.25
N ARG A 191 13.34 -16.71 15.70
CA ARG A 191 12.76 -16.55 14.35
C ARG A 191 13.67 -17.08 13.26
N HIS A 192 14.96 -16.78 13.33
CA HIS A 192 15.96 -17.29 12.38
C HIS A 192 16.06 -18.82 12.43
N ASP A 193 16.14 -19.41 13.61
CA ASP A 193 16.19 -20.86 13.80
C ASP A 193 14.95 -21.55 13.23
N ASN A 194 13.76 -20.95 13.41
CA ASN A 194 12.53 -21.46 12.83
C ASN A 194 12.53 -21.42 11.29
N VAL A 195 13.00 -20.32 10.70
CA VAL A 195 13.11 -20.21 9.23
C VAL A 195 14.11 -21.23 8.68
N ALA A 196 15.27 -21.37 9.32
CA ALA A 196 16.29 -22.34 8.94
C ALA A 196 15.76 -23.79 9.01
N ARG A 197 14.98 -24.12 10.04
CA ARG A 197 14.33 -25.42 10.18
C ARG A 197 13.31 -25.70 9.08
N ILE A 198 12.51 -24.71 8.68
CA ILE A 198 11.54 -24.89 7.58
C ILE A 198 12.27 -25.06 6.24
N ALA A 199 13.31 -24.26 6.00
CA ALA A 199 14.11 -24.35 4.78
C ALA A 199 14.81 -25.71 4.67
N SER A 200 15.37 -26.23 5.76
CA SER A 200 16.06 -27.52 5.76
C SER A 200 15.14 -28.73 5.55
N ILE A 201 13.86 -28.62 5.93
CA ILE A 201 12.85 -29.64 5.64
C ILE A 201 12.52 -29.64 4.13
N ARG A 202 12.40 -28.47 3.51
CA ARG A 202 12.09 -28.33 2.08
C ARG A 202 13.19 -28.80 1.14
N THR A 203 14.45 -28.82 1.59
CA THR A 203 15.58 -29.31 0.78
C THR A 203 15.80 -30.83 0.86
N LYS A 204 15.06 -31.52 1.73
CA LYS A 204 15.15 -32.99 1.92
C LYS A 204 13.99 -33.76 1.27
N LEU A 205 13.00 -33.05 0.74
CA LEU A 205 11.92 -33.57 -0.10
C LEU A 205 12.23 -33.24 -1.55
#